data_AF-A0A842R110-F1
#
_entry.id   AF-A0A842R110-F1
#
_cell.length_a   1.000
_cell.length_b   1.000
_cell.length_c   1.000
_cell.angle_alpha   90.00
_cell.angle_beta   90.00
_cell.angle_gamma   90.00
#
_symmetry.space_group_name_H-M   'P 1'
#
loop_
_entity.id
_entity.type
_entity.pdbx_description
1 polymer ?
#
loop_
_entity_poly.entity_id
_entity_poly.type
_entity_poly.pdbx_seq_one_letter_code
_entity_poly.pdbx_strand_id
1 'polypeptide(L)'
;MMCPFHFLDELEQGFQRGALFSTPVDQAIDEEKVNSFAGDVAEYNKQVNLALKEYAKIDYHVDPESKILAKAVIKYACDFLELLIAIIKNLDASKVMNEDLEEKFHLLHGVIMNKDILINAVHVPSARDELRAFHDQSVRDGLESMLSKQLSERKNRDS
;
A
#
# COMPACT_ATOMS: atom_id res chain seq x y z
N MET A 1 17.65 -6.57 -6.04
CA MET A 1 17.45 -5.20 -5.52
C MET A 1 17.00 -5.36 -4.08
N MET A 2 17.69 -4.80 -3.08
CA MET A 2 17.28 -4.95 -1.68
C MET A 2 16.08 -4.04 -1.39
N CYS A 3 15.03 -4.58 -0.76
CA CYS A 3 13.85 -3.82 -0.31
C CYS A 3 14.28 -2.77 0.73
N PRO A 4 13.97 -1.48 0.55
CA PRO A 4 14.46 -0.41 1.43
C PRO A 4 13.93 -0.48 2.87
N PHE A 5 12.92 -1.33 3.14
CA PHE A 5 12.27 -1.46 4.45
C PHE A 5 12.06 -2.94 4.83
N HIS A 6 13.15 -3.70 4.94
CA HIS A 6 13.12 -5.15 5.26
C HIS A 6 12.33 -5.52 6.52
N PHE A 7 12.22 -4.61 7.49
CA PHE A 7 11.41 -4.83 8.70
C PHE A 7 9.91 -4.94 8.41
N LEU A 8 9.42 -4.43 7.27
CA LEU A 8 8.03 -4.63 6.83
C LEU A 8 7.83 -6.04 6.26
N ASP A 9 8.82 -6.58 5.55
CA ASP A 9 8.76 -7.91 4.92
C ASP A 9 8.48 -9.00 5.96
N GLU A 10 9.15 -8.93 7.11
CA GLU A 10 9.01 -9.92 8.20
C GLU A 10 7.59 -9.93 8.78
N LEU A 11 7.02 -8.75 9.01
CA LEU A 11 5.66 -8.61 9.54
C LEU A 11 4.61 -9.08 8.52
N GLU A 12 4.79 -8.73 7.25
CA GLU A 12 3.90 -9.16 6.17
C GLU A 12 3.84 -10.68 6.04
N GLN A 13 4.99 -11.36 6.08
CA GLN A 13 5.03 -12.83 6.12
C GLN A 13 4.46 -13.41 7.43
N GLY A 14 4.45 -12.64 8.51
CA GLY A 14 3.77 -12.99 9.75
C GLY A 14 2.27 -13.16 9.55
N PHE A 15 1.63 -12.26 8.81
CA PHE A 15 0.18 -12.31 8.55
C PHE A 15 -0.26 -13.55 7.75
N GLN A 16 0.57 -14.06 6.83
CA GLN A 16 0.27 -15.34 6.13
C GLN A 16 0.25 -16.55 7.06
N ARG A 17 1.05 -16.51 8.12
CA ARG A 17 1.22 -17.61 9.07
C ARG A 17 0.29 -17.48 10.28
N GLY A 18 -0.47 -16.39 10.36
CA GLY A 18 -1.36 -16.09 11.48
C GLY A 18 -2.51 -17.10 11.60
N ALA A 19 -2.85 -17.45 12.84
CA ALA A 19 -3.86 -18.46 13.15
C ALA A 19 -5.28 -18.14 12.64
N LEU A 20 -5.57 -16.89 12.29
CA LEU A 20 -6.84 -16.48 11.68
C LEU A 20 -7.00 -17.01 10.25
N PHE A 21 -5.89 -17.11 9.50
CA PHE A 21 -5.88 -17.50 8.09
C PHE A 21 -6.39 -18.93 7.85
N SER A 22 -6.27 -19.79 8.87
CA SER A 22 -6.68 -21.20 8.84
C SER A 22 -8.07 -21.45 9.43
N THR A 23 -8.81 -20.42 9.82
CA THR A 23 -10.14 -20.60 10.43
C THR A 23 -11.16 -20.95 9.34
N PRO A 24 -11.88 -22.09 9.44
CA PRO A 24 -12.91 -22.44 8.47
C PRO A 24 -14.11 -21.48 8.50
N VAL A 25 -14.80 -21.36 7.37
CA VAL A 25 -16.07 -20.62 7.25
C VAL A 25 -17.12 -21.17 8.23
N ASP A 26 -17.99 -20.27 8.70
CA ASP A 26 -19.03 -20.48 9.71
C ASP A 26 -18.52 -20.82 11.11
N GLN A 27 -17.19 -20.75 11.34
CA GLN A 27 -16.64 -20.90 12.68
C GLN A 27 -16.51 -19.55 13.40
N ALA A 28 -16.85 -19.59 14.69
CA ALA A 28 -16.57 -18.49 15.59
C ALA A 28 -15.06 -18.28 15.72
N ILE A 29 -14.65 -17.02 15.68
CA ILE A 29 -13.28 -16.58 15.83
C ILE A 29 -13.07 -16.18 17.29
N ASP A 30 -12.06 -16.80 17.90
CA ASP A 30 -11.68 -16.49 19.27
C ASP A 30 -11.25 -15.02 19.39
N GLU A 31 -11.76 -14.34 20.42
CA GLU A 31 -11.43 -12.95 20.74
C GLU A 31 -9.94 -12.77 21.01
N GLU A 32 -9.26 -13.76 21.57
CA GLU A 32 -7.80 -13.71 21.76
C GLU A 32 -7.07 -13.63 20.41
N LYS A 33 -7.55 -14.37 19.39
CA LYS A 33 -6.97 -14.32 18.03
C LYS A 33 -7.24 -12.99 17.35
N VAL A 34 -8.42 -12.42 17.52
CA VAL A 34 -8.76 -11.08 16.99
C VAL A 34 -7.87 -10.02 17.62
N ASN A 35 -7.70 -10.05 18.95
CA ASN A 35 -6.84 -9.11 19.65
C ASN A 35 -5.37 -9.25 19.26
N SER A 36 -4.88 -10.49 19.10
CA SER A 36 -3.53 -10.74 18.60
C SER A 36 -3.33 -10.15 17.21
N PHE A 37 -4.25 -10.41 16.27
CA PHE A 37 -4.18 -9.87 14.92
C PHE A 37 -4.23 -8.34 14.92
N ALA A 38 -5.12 -7.72 15.70
CA ALA A 38 -5.17 -6.27 15.84
C ALA A 38 -3.86 -5.69 16.39
N GLY A 39 -3.21 -6.40 17.32
CA GLY A 39 -1.88 -6.07 17.82
C GLY A 39 -0.81 -6.08 16.73
N ASP A 40 -0.78 -7.12 15.89
CA ASP A 40 0.14 -7.23 14.77
C ASP A 40 -0.08 -6.10 13.74
N VAL A 41 -1.34 -5.76 13.44
CA VAL A 41 -1.69 -4.64 12.56
C VAL A 41 -1.24 -3.31 13.14
N ALA A 42 -1.36 -3.12 14.46
CA ALA A 42 -0.90 -1.91 15.13
C ALA A 42 0.63 -1.77 15.06
N GLU A 43 1.38 -2.85 15.25
CA GLU A 43 2.83 -2.83 15.09
C GLU A 43 3.22 -2.58 13.61
N TYR A 44 2.53 -3.20 12.65
CA TYR A 44 2.77 -2.90 11.24
C TYR A 44 2.56 -1.41 10.91
N ASN A 45 1.46 -0.81 11.37
CA ASN A 45 1.20 0.63 11.20
C ASN A 45 2.33 1.50 11.79
N LYS A 46 2.84 1.13 12.97
CA LYS A 46 3.98 1.84 13.57
C LYS A 46 5.23 1.73 12.69
N GLN A 47 5.50 0.56 12.11
CA GLN A 47 6.62 0.38 11.18
C GLN A 47 6.43 1.15 9.87
N VAL A 48 5.21 1.23 9.32
CA VAL A 48 4.91 2.09 8.16
C VAL A 48 5.22 3.56 8.47
N ASN A 49 4.85 4.04 9.66
CA ASN A 49 5.18 5.40 10.09
C ASN A 49 6.70 5.64 10.22
N LEU A 50 7.48 4.64 10.60
CA LEU A 50 8.93 4.72 10.60
C LEU A 50 9.48 4.78 9.16
N ALA A 51 8.98 3.92 8.26
CA ALA A 51 9.35 3.96 6.85
C ALA A 51 9.08 5.32 6.20
N LEU A 52 7.93 5.94 6.51
CA LEU A 52 7.58 7.30 6.08
C LEU A 52 8.60 8.35 6.56
N LYS A 53 9.06 8.26 7.82
CA LYS A 53 10.07 9.16 8.37
C LYS A 53 11.42 8.98 7.70
N GLU A 54 11.84 7.75 7.42
CA GLU A 54 13.08 7.49 6.69
C GLU A 54 12.99 7.98 5.24
N TYR A 55 11.87 7.74 4.57
CA TYR A 55 11.60 8.25 3.23
C TYR A 55 11.70 9.77 3.16
N ALA A 56 11.19 10.50 4.15
CA ALA A 56 11.26 11.96 4.19
C ALA A 56 12.70 12.51 4.16
N LYS A 57 13.69 11.72 4.62
CA LYS A 57 15.10 12.11 4.65
C LYS A 57 15.83 11.88 3.32
N ILE A 58 15.26 11.08 2.42
CA ILE A 58 15.86 10.81 1.11
C ILE A 58 15.67 12.06 0.23
N ASP A 59 16.75 12.64 -0.26
CA ASP A 59 16.67 13.77 -1.20
C ASP A 59 16.53 13.24 -2.63
N TYR A 60 15.45 13.66 -3.32
CA TYR A 60 15.18 13.29 -4.71
C TYR A 60 16.28 13.75 -5.66
N HIS A 61 16.90 14.92 -5.43
CA HIS A 61 17.92 15.47 -6.31
C HIS A 61 19.28 14.79 -6.14
N VAL A 62 19.49 14.10 -5.01
CA VAL A 62 20.71 13.33 -4.73
C VAL A 62 20.56 11.88 -5.17
N ASP A 63 19.43 11.24 -4.86
CA ASP A 63 19.17 9.84 -5.21
C ASP A 63 17.70 9.61 -5.63
N PRO A 64 17.36 9.90 -6.90
CA PRO A 64 15.99 9.81 -7.39
C PRO A 64 15.48 8.37 -7.42
N GLU A 65 16.31 7.39 -7.78
CA GLU A 65 15.85 5.99 -7.89
C GLU A 65 15.57 5.39 -6.50
N SER A 66 16.38 5.68 -5.49
CA SER A 66 16.06 5.26 -4.11
C SER A 66 14.80 5.96 -3.60
N LYS A 67 14.61 7.25 -3.93
CA LYS A 67 13.39 7.99 -3.56
C LYS A 67 12.14 7.37 -4.20
N ILE A 68 12.21 7.01 -5.48
CA ILE A 68 11.14 6.34 -6.23
C ILE A 68 10.82 4.99 -5.60
N LEU A 69 11.84 4.15 -5.39
CA LEU A 69 11.66 2.82 -4.83
C LEU A 69 11.06 2.91 -3.41
N ALA A 70 11.58 3.79 -2.56
CA ALA A 70 11.05 3.98 -1.21
C ALA A 70 9.58 4.45 -1.22
N LYS A 71 9.21 5.39 -2.10
CA LYS A 71 7.81 5.82 -2.28
C LYS A 71 6.91 4.67 -2.73
N ALA A 72 7.39 3.83 -3.65
CA ALA A 72 6.65 2.67 -4.13
C ALA A 72 6.42 1.62 -3.03
N VAL A 73 7.45 1.33 -2.22
CA VAL A 73 7.31 0.39 -1.08
C VAL A 73 6.37 0.95 -0.01
N ILE A 74 6.44 2.26 0.28
CA ILE A 74 5.48 2.89 1.20
C ILE A 74 4.06 2.81 0.67
N LYS A 75 3.84 3.05 -0.63
CA LYS A 75 2.50 2.96 -1.21
C LYS A 75 1.94 1.54 -1.08
N TYR A 76 2.74 0.52 -1.42
CA TYR A 76 2.37 -0.87 -1.18
C TYR A 76 2.02 -1.12 0.29
N ALA A 77 2.85 -0.66 1.23
CA ALA A 77 2.64 -0.87 2.66
C ALA A 77 1.35 -0.18 3.17
N CYS A 78 1.02 1.01 2.65
CA CYS A 78 -0.25 1.67 2.95
C CYS A 78 -1.45 0.87 2.40
N ASP A 79 -1.38 0.39 1.17
CA ASP A 79 -2.46 -0.42 0.55
C ASP A 79 -2.66 -1.74 1.32
N PHE A 80 -1.56 -2.35 1.76
CA PHE A 80 -1.58 -3.53 2.62
C PHE A 80 -2.24 -3.23 3.98
N LEU A 81 -1.87 -2.11 4.62
CA LEU A 81 -2.48 -1.68 5.88
C LEU A 81 -3.97 -1.39 5.75
N GLU A 82 -4.42 -0.79 4.64
CA GLU A 82 -5.84 -0.56 4.37
C GLU A 82 -6.62 -1.88 4.32
N LEU A 83 -6.06 -2.92 3.68
CA LEU A 83 -6.65 -4.25 3.65
C LEU A 83 -6.72 -4.88 5.05
N LEU A 84 -5.66 -4.78 5.84
CA LEU A 84 -5.64 -5.25 7.23
C LEU A 84 -6.71 -4.57 8.10
N ILE A 85 -6.87 -3.26 7.95
CA ILE A 85 -7.91 -2.49 8.65
C ILE A 85 -9.31 -2.94 8.21
N ALA A 86 -9.49 -3.23 6.92
CA ALA A 86 -10.77 -3.75 6.42
C ALA A 86 -11.10 -5.12 7.01
N ILE A 87 -10.10 -5.98 7.25
CA ILE A 87 -10.27 -7.26 7.94
C ILE A 87 -10.69 -7.03 9.40
N ILE A 88 -9.99 -6.15 10.15
CA ILE A 88 -10.36 -5.82 11.55
C ILE A 88 -11.80 -5.32 11.64
N LYS A 89 -12.21 -4.40 10.75
CA LYS A 89 -13.59 -3.89 10.76
C LYS A 89 -14.64 -4.98 10.55
N ASN A 90 -14.34 -6.00 9.76
CA ASN A 90 -15.23 -7.14 9.58
C ASN A 90 -15.27 -8.04 10.82
N LEU A 91 -14.12 -8.28 11.46
CA LEU A 91 -14.03 -9.03 12.71
C LEU A 91 -14.78 -8.33 13.86
N ASP A 92 -14.74 -7.00 13.91
CA ASP A 92 -15.48 -6.19 14.89
C ASP A 92 -17.00 -6.26 14.66
N ALA A 93 -17.43 -6.32 13.40
CA ALA A 93 -18.83 -6.43 13.03
C ALA A 93 -19.39 -7.85 13.22
N SER A 94 -18.56 -8.87 13.00
CA SER A 94 -18.90 -10.28 13.10
C SER A 94 -17.68 -11.10 13.52
N LYS A 95 -17.74 -11.72 14.70
CA LYS A 95 -16.73 -12.67 15.19
C LYS A 95 -16.90 -14.07 14.58
N VAL A 96 -17.43 -14.16 13.36
CA VAL A 96 -17.63 -15.42 12.63
C VAL A 96 -16.93 -15.30 11.28
N MET A 97 -16.17 -16.33 10.90
CA MET A 97 -15.59 -16.42 9.56
C MET A 97 -16.72 -16.55 8.54
N ASN A 98 -16.93 -15.53 7.71
CA ASN A 98 -17.88 -15.53 6.61
C ASN A 98 -17.14 -15.46 5.27
N GLU A 99 -17.88 -15.63 4.16
CA GLU A 99 -17.32 -15.61 2.80
C GLU A 99 -16.58 -14.30 2.50
N ASP A 100 -17.14 -13.15 2.89
CA ASP A 100 -16.50 -11.82 2.73
C ASP A 100 -15.13 -11.73 3.43
N LEU A 101 -15.02 -12.29 4.64
CA LEU A 101 -13.80 -12.27 5.43
C LEU A 101 -12.77 -13.25 4.86
N GLU A 102 -13.22 -14.44 4.42
CA GLU A 102 -12.38 -15.42 3.73
C GLU A 102 -11.80 -14.83 2.44
N GLU A 103 -12.60 -14.12 1.64
CA GLU A 103 -12.15 -13.44 0.42
C GLU A 103 -11.07 -12.40 0.74
N LYS A 104 -11.22 -11.63 1.83
CA LYS A 104 -10.21 -10.66 2.25
C LYS A 104 -8.91 -11.32 2.67
N PHE A 105 -8.96 -12.47 3.35
CA PHE A 105 -7.76 -13.24 3.66
C PHE A 105 -7.12 -13.80 2.37
N HIS A 106 -7.90 -14.31 1.42
CA HIS A 106 -7.38 -14.73 0.11
C HIS A 106 -6.69 -13.58 -0.64
N LEU A 107 -7.32 -12.39 -0.65
CA LEU A 107 -6.73 -11.19 -1.22
C LEU A 107 -5.43 -10.82 -0.50
N LEU A 108 -5.41 -10.86 0.84
CA LEU A 108 -4.23 -10.59 1.66
C LEU A 108 -3.06 -11.49 1.26
N HIS A 109 -3.32 -12.79 1.12
CA HIS A 109 -2.32 -13.74 0.66
C HIS A 109 -1.85 -13.45 -0.77
N GLY A 110 -2.78 -13.11 -1.67
CA GLY A 110 -2.47 -12.70 -3.03
C GLY A 110 -1.57 -11.46 -3.08
N VAL A 111 -1.82 -10.46 -2.23
CA VAL A 111 -1.00 -9.24 -2.13
C VAL A 111 0.42 -9.58 -1.67
N ILE A 112 0.57 -10.42 -0.64
CA ILE A 112 1.88 -10.82 -0.10
C ILE A 112 2.68 -11.65 -1.10
N MET A 113 2.04 -12.61 -1.79
CA MET A 113 2.71 -13.44 -2.79
C MET A 113 3.15 -12.65 -4.03
N ASN A 114 2.40 -11.61 -4.39
CA ASN A 114 2.71 -10.77 -5.54
C ASN A 114 3.43 -9.47 -5.16
N LYS A 115 3.96 -9.36 -3.93
CA LYS A 115 4.59 -8.13 -3.43
C LYS A 115 5.58 -7.51 -4.40
N ASP A 116 6.57 -8.29 -4.85
CA ASP A 116 7.61 -7.79 -5.75
C ASP A 116 7.04 -7.32 -7.09
N ILE A 117 6.01 -8.00 -7.59
CA ILE A 117 5.33 -7.62 -8.84
C ILE A 117 4.55 -6.33 -8.63
N LEU A 118 3.77 -6.22 -7.55
CA LEU A 118 2.99 -5.03 -7.23
C LEU A 118 3.90 -3.81 -7.06
N ILE A 119 5.01 -3.96 -6.32
CA ILE A 119 5.97 -2.87 -6.15
C ILE A 119 6.59 -2.48 -7.49
N ASN A 120 7.18 -3.43 -8.22
CA ASN A 120 8.00 -3.09 -9.39
C ASN A 120 7.20 -2.76 -10.65
N ALA A 121 6.07 -3.45 -10.88
CA ALA A 121 5.27 -3.28 -12.08
C ALA A 121 4.15 -2.24 -11.92
N VAL A 122 3.67 -1.99 -10.69
CA VAL A 122 2.56 -1.06 -10.45
C VAL A 122 3.03 0.20 -9.74
N HIS A 123 3.61 0.07 -8.55
CA HIS A 123 3.90 1.23 -7.71
C HIS A 123 5.15 2.02 -8.13
N VAL A 124 6.21 1.37 -8.61
CA VAL A 124 7.43 2.06 -9.08
C VAL A 124 7.16 2.98 -10.27
N PRO A 125 6.45 2.55 -11.34
CA PRO A 125 6.09 3.44 -12.44
C PRO A 125 5.28 4.66 -11.97
N SER A 126 4.24 4.44 -11.17
CA SER A 126 3.41 5.52 -10.63
C SER A 126 4.21 6.48 -9.75
N ALA A 127 5.05 5.97 -8.86
CA ALA A 127 5.92 6.79 -8.01
C ALA A 127 6.92 7.62 -8.82
N ARG A 128 7.47 7.04 -9.89
CA ARG A 128 8.38 7.74 -10.81
C ARG A 128 7.67 8.90 -11.51
N ASP A 129 6.49 8.66 -12.05
CA ASP A 129 5.73 9.66 -12.77
C ASP A 129 5.33 10.82 -11.84
N GLU A 130 4.85 10.51 -10.64
CA GLU A 130 4.51 11.52 -9.63
C GLU A 130 5.72 12.36 -9.20
N LEU A 131 6.86 11.72 -8.88
CA LEU A 131 8.05 12.44 -8.44
C LEU A 131 8.66 13.29 -9.56
N ARG A 132 8.65 12.80 -10.81
CA ARG A 132 9.08 13.59 -11.96
C ARG A 132 8.16 14.79 -12.18
N ALA A 133 6.84 14.58 -12.14
CA ALA A 133 5.88 15.67 -12.26
C ALA A 133 6.06 16.71 -11.14
N PHE A 134 6.51 16.31 -9.95
CA PHE A 134 6.70 17.24 -8.83
C PHE A 134 8.05 17.98 -8.89
N HIS A 135 9.13 17.30 -9.28
CA HIS A 135 10.50 17.80 -9.15
C HIS A 135 11.16 18.25 -10.46
N ASP A 136 10.67 17.81 -11.62
CA ASP A 136 11.22 18.18 -12.93
C ASP A 136 10.42 19.34 -13.53
N GLN A 137 11.08 20.50 -13.68
CA GLN A 137 10.46 21.69 -14.26
C GLN A 137 9.98 21.45 -15.69
N SER A 138 10.74 20.71 -16.50
CA SER A 138 10.40 20.48 -17.91
C SER A 138 9.12 19.64 -18.05
N VAL A 139 8.94 18.68 -17.14
CA VAL A 139 7.73 17.85 -17.06
C VAL A 139 6.55 18.71 -16.59
N ARG A 140 6.74 19.58 -15.60
CA ARG A 140 5.70 20.52 -15.13
C ARG A 140 5.21 21.43 -16.25
N ASP A 141 6.13 22.07 -16.97
CA ASP A 141 5.80 22.96 -18.08
C ASP A 141 5.02 22.21 -19.18
N GLY A 142 5.40 20.97 -19.47
CA GLY A 142 4.68 20.09 -20.40
C GLY A 142 3.26 19.76 -19.94
N LEU A 143 3.08 19.40 -18.67
CA LEU A 143 1.77 19.10 -18.09
C LEU A 143 0.87 20.33 -18.05
N GLU A 144 1.40 21.50 -17.68
CA GLU A 144 0.67 22.78 -17.70
C GLU A 144 0.24 23.18 -19.12
N SER A 145 1.12 22.96 -20.11
CA SER A 145 0.78 23.20 -21.51
C SER A 145 -0.33 22.26 -22.00
N MET A 146 -0.30 20.97 -21.63
CA MET A 146 -1.34 20.01 -21.97
C MET A 146 -2.69 20.37 -21.33
N LEU A 147 -2.69 20.72 -20.05
CA LEU A 147 -3.88 21.18 -19.31
C LEU A 147 -4.47 22.43 -19.96
N SER A 148 -3.65 23.43 -20.28
CA SER A 148 -4.07 24.67 -20.93
C SER A 148 -4.72 24.39 -22.28
N LYS A 149 -4.16 23.46 -23.06
CA LYS A 149 -4.74 23.04 -24.34
C LYS A 149 -6.10 22.38 -24.16
N GLN A 150 -6.24 21.42 -23.24
CA GLN A 150 -7.51 20.75 -22.99
C GLN A 150 -8.61 21.72 -22.50
N LEU A 151 -8.26 22.66 -21.63
CA LEU A 151 -9.19 23.69 -21.15
C LEU A 151 -9.65 24.60 -22.30
N SER A 152 -8.74 25.01 -23.19
CA SER A 152 -9.08 25.82 -24.36
C SER A 152 -9.98 25.07 -25.35
N GLU A 153 -9.74 23.77 -25.55
CA GLU A 153 -10.55 22.92 -26.43
C GLU A 153 -11.95 22.67 -25.86
N ARG A 154 -12.10 22.54 -24.53
CA ARG A 154 -13.42 22.46 -23.88
C ARG A 154 -14.19 23.77 -24.00
N LYS A 155 -13.53 24.90 -23.72
CA LYS A 155 -14.15 26.24 -23.82
C LYS A 155 -14.69 26.51 -25.23
N ASN A 156 -13.99 26.07 -26.27
CA ASN A 156 -14.43 26.21 -27.66
C ASN A 156 -15.55 25.23 -28.07
N ARG A 157 -15.80 24.16 -27.31
CA ARG A 157 -16.94 23.25 -27.54
C ARG A 157 -18.21 23.69 -26.81
N ASP A 158 -18.05 24.42 -25.71
CA ASP A 158 -19.14 24.95 -24.88
C ASP A 158 -19.57 26.38 -25.30
N SER A 159 -18.92 26.97 -26.32
CA SER A 159 -19.25 28.27 -26.93
C SER A 159 -19.90 28.09 -28.29
#